data_AF-A0A1G2FXD8-F1
#
_entry.id   AF-A0A1G2FXD8-F1
#
_cell.length_a   1.000
_cell.length_b   1.000
_cell.length_c   1.000
_cell.angle_alpha   90.00
_cell.angle_beta   90.00
_cell.angle_gamma   90.00
#
_symmetry.space_group_name_H-M   'P 1'
#
loop_
_entity.id
_entity.type
_entity.pdbx_description
1 polymer ?
#
loop_
_entity_poly.entity_id
_entity_poly.type
_entity_poly.pdbx_seq_one_letter_code
_entity_poly.pdbx_strand_id
1 'polypeptide(L)'
;MKKFVYYYLSTIPLQLAPAITIAQTIDSVLDEVESILPGIIQVLILLATVVFLLGIITYITAGGDEKKLSEGKKYMLWGIVGLFVMVAMWGIVMLIVNTFNLGGGQIPIGPGEGPINL
;
A
#
# COMPACT_ATOMS: atom_id res chain seq x y z
N MET A 1 15.06 31.30 46.41
CA MET A 1 14.62 31.43 45.00
C MET A 1 14.60 30.09 44.26
N LYS A 2 15.61 29.21 44.39
CA LYS A 2 15.67 27.91 43.69
C LYS A 2 14.48 26.97 43.95
N LYS A 3 13.93 27.00 45.17
CA LYS A 3 12.75 26.19 45.60
C LYS A 3 11.44 26.53 44.89
N PHE A 4 11.27 27.77 44.41
CA PHE A 4 10.13 28.15 43.57
C PHE A 4 10.30 27.65 42.14
N VAL A 5 11.53 27.72 41.61
CA VAL A 5 11.85 27.24 40.25
C VAL A 5 11.58 25.74 40.13
N TYR A 6 11.97 24.93 41.12
CA TYR A 6 11.70 23.48 41.13
C TYR A 6 10.20 23.12 41.13
N TYR A 7 9.37 23.92 41.81
CA TYR A 7 7.92 23.68 41.86
C TYR A 7 7.22 23.96 40.53
N TYR A 8 7.64 25.00 39.80
CA TYR A 8 7.12 25.30 38.47
C TYR A 8 7.68 24.34 37.40
N LEU A 9 8.93 23.87 37.54
CA LEU A 9 9.54 22.96 36.57
C LEU A 9 8.91 21.55 36.59
N SER A 10 8.38 21.10 37.74
CA SER A 10 7.75 19.79 37.87
C SER A 10 6.32 19.71 37.32
N THR A 11 5.63 20.84 37.14
CA THR A 11 4.25 20.88 36.62
C THR A 11 4.19 21.07 35.10
N ILE A 12 5.28 21.50 34.46
CA ILE A 12 5.40 21.61 32.99
C ILE A 12 5.11 20.28 32.24
N PRO A 13 5.62 19.11 32.67
CA PRO A 13 5.35 17.85 31.98
C PRO A 13 3.86 17.47 31.97
N LEU A 14 3.12 17.84 33.02
CA LEU A 14 1.70 17.50 33.16
C LEU A 14 0.80 18.29 32.20
N GLN A 15 1.23 19.48 31.79
CA GLN A 15 0.52 20.32 30.81
C GLN A 15 0.81 19.94 29.36
N LEU A 16 1.89 19.19 29.10
CA LEU A 16 2.20 18.63 27.77
C LEU A 16 1.57 17.26 27.54
N ALA A 17 1.08 16.58 28.59
CA ALA A 17 0.38 15.30 28.48
C ALA A 17 -0.77 15.29 27.44
N PRO A 18 -1.71 16.26 27.42
CA PRO A 18 -2.78 16.25 26.41
C PRO A 18 -2.27 16.52 25.00
N ALA A 19 -1.17 17.28 24.83
CA ALA A 19 -0.56 17.49 23.51
C ALA A 19 0.08 16.20 22.96
N ILE A 20 0.64 15.36 23.84
CA ILE A 20 1.19 14.04 23.48
C ILE A 20 0.06 13.05 23.16
N THR A 21 -1.06 13.08 23.89
CA THR A 21 -2.25 12.24 23.59
C THR A 21 -2.89 12.59 22.24
N ILE A 22 -2.95 13.88 21.87
CA ILE A 22 -3.47 14.30 20.55
C ILE A 22 -2.51 13.88 19.42
N ALA A 23 -1.20 13.97 19.63
CA ALA A 23 -0.21 13.49 18.65
C ALA A 23 -0.35 11.97 18.42
N GLN A 24 -0.47 11.17 19.47
CA GLN A 24 -0.69 9.72 19.37
C GLN A 24 -2.02 9.36 18.68
N THR A 25 -3.04 10.21 18.79
CA THR A 25 -4.33 9.97 18.14
C THR A 25 -4.21 10.10 16.61
N ILE A 26 -3.43 11.07 16.11
CA ILE A 26 -3.20 11.21 14.67
C ILE A 26 -2.40 10.03 14.13
N ASP A 27 -1.34 9.61 14.82
CA ASP A 27 -0.56 8.44 14.42
C ASP A 27 -1.42 7.17 14.44
N SER A 28 -2.30 7.00 15.44
CA SER A 28 -3.18 5.81 15.52
C SER A 28 -4.23 5.73 14.41
N VAL A 29 -4.73 6.86 13.92
CA VAL A 29 -5.68 6.89 12.79
C VAL A 29 -4.96 6.61 11.47
N LEU A 30 -3.72 7.07 11.33
CA LEU A 30 -2.89 6.78 10.16
C LEU A 30 -2.51 5.29 10.11
N ASP A 31 -2.12 4.70 11.25
CA ASP A 31 -1.80 3.27 11.37
C ASP A 31 -3.01 2.37 11.03
N GLU A 32 -4.22 2.76 11.46
CA GLU A 32 -5.43 1.98 11.18
C GLU A 32 -5.77 1.99 9.69
N VAL A 33 -5.60 3.14 9.02
CA VAL A 33 -5.78 3.28 7.56
C VAL A 33 -4.73 2.50 6.79
N GLU A 34 -3.45 2.56 7.21
CA GLU A 34 -2.36 1.82 6.56
C GLU A 34 -2.54 0.30 6.65
N SER A 35 -3.22 -0.21 7.68
CA SER A 35 -3.46 -1.65 7.83
C SER A 35 -4.48 -2.24 6.85
N ILE A 36 -5.42 -1.44 6.34
CA ILE A 36 -6.55 -1.94 5.52
C ILE A 36 -6.22 -1.97 4.03
N LEU A 37 -5.41 -1.02 3.55
CA LEU A 37 -4.99 -0.90 2.15
C LEU A 37 -4.31 -2.18 1.58
N PRO A 38 -3.34 -2.83 2.26
CA PRO A 38 -2.66 -4.00 1.70
C PRO A 38 -3.61 -5.18 1.45
N GLY A 39 -4.63 -5.37 2.30
CA GLY A 39 -5.63 -6.42 2.12
C GLY A 39 -6.48 -6.25 0.86
N ILE A 40 -6.86 -5.01 0.54
CA ILE A 40 -7.63 -4.68 -0.68
C ILE A 40 -6.79 -4.96 -1.93
N ILE A 41 -5.52 -4.55 -1.92
CA ILE A 41 -4.59 -4.74 -3.04
C ILE A 41 -4.39 -6.23 -3.33
N GLN A 42 -4.21 -7.06 -2.29
CA GLN A 42 -4.04 -8.51 -2.45
C GLN A 42 -5.25 -9.17 -3.10
N VAL A 43 -6.48 -8.76 -2.73
CA VAL A 43 -7.71 -9.24 -3.36
C VAL A 43 -7.82 -8.78 -4.82
N LEU A 44 -7.43 -7.53 -5.13
CA LEU A 44 -7.42 -7.04 -6.51
C LEU A 44 -6.47 -7.84 -7.40
N ILE A 45 -5.29 -8.22 -6.91
CA ILE A 45 -4.33 -9.02 -7.68
C ILE A 45 -4.87 -10.41 -7.98
N LEU A 46 -5.51 -11.03 -6.99
CA LEU A 46 -6.18 -12.31 -7.18
C LEU A 46 -7.25 -12.19 -8.28
N LEU A 47 -8.09 -11.16 -8.21
CA LEU A 47 -9.14 -10.93 -9.20
C LEU A 47 -8.57 -10.63 -10.60
N ALA A 48 -7.52 -9.80 -10.69
CA ALA A 48 -6.85 -9.48 -11.95
C ALA A 48 -6.24 -10.74 -12.60
N THR A 49 -5.64 -11.62 -11.81
CA THR A 49 -5.09 -12.90 -12.28
C THR A 49 -6.19 -13.82 -12.81
N VAL A 50 -7.34 -13.88 -12.12
CA VAL A 50 -8.50 -14.66 -12.59
C VAL A 50 -9.03 -14.12 -13.93
N VAL A 51 -9.21 -12.80 -14.06
CA VAL A 51 -9.66 -12.18 -15.32
C VAL A 51 -8.67 -12.42 -16.46
N PHE A 52 -7.38 -12.35 -16.17
CA PHE A 52 -6.32 -12.66 -17.12
C PHE A 52 -6.40 -14.12 -17.62
N LEU A 53 -6.57 -15.08 -16.70
CA LEU A 53 -6.73 -16.50 -17.03
C LEU A 53 -8.00 -16.76 -17.85
N LEU A 54 -9.12 -16.11 -17.53
CA LEU A 54 -10.36 -16.20 -18.32
C LEU A 54 -10.17 -15.66 -19.73
N GLY A 55 -9.39 -14.59 -19.89
CA GLY A 55 -9.00 -14.07 -21.21
C GLY A 55 -8.23 -15.09 -22.04
N ILE A 56 -7.25 -15.77 -21.43
CA ILE A 56 -6.46 -16.82 -22.09
C ILE A 56 -7.35 -18.01 -22.49
N ILE A 57 -8.18 -18.50 -21.57
CA ILE A 57 -9.07 -19.63 -21.84
C ILE A 57 -10.03 -19.29 -22.99
N THR A 58 -10.62 -18.10 -22.97
CA THR A 58 -11.52 -17.61 -24.03
C THR A 58 -10.79 -17.46 -25.36
N TYR A 59 -9.53 -17.00 -25.34
CA TYR A 59 -8.72 -16.85 -26.53
C TYR A 59 -8.35 -18.20 -27.17
N ILE A 60 -7.97 -19.19 -26.37
CA ILE A 60 -7.60 -20.54 -26.84
C ILE A 60 -8.83 -21.30 -27.33
N THR A 61 -9.96 -21.20 -26.63
CA THR A 61 -11.21 -21.90 -26.98
C THR A 61 -11.98 -21.25 -28.13
N ALA A 62 -11.58 -20.06 -28.58
CA ALA A 62 -12.25 -19.35 -29.66
C ALA A 62 -12.19 -20.08 -31.02
N GLY A 63 -11.20 -20.95 -31.25
CA GLY A 63 -11.22 -21.93 -32.36
C GLY A 63 -11.41 -21.37 -33.78
N GLY A 64 -11.14 -20.08 -34.02
CA GLY A 64 -11.33 -19.40 -35.30
C GLY A 64 -12.57 -18.50 -35.41
N ASP A 65 -13.41 -18.42 -34.36
CA ASP A 65 -14.49 -17.44 -34.28
C ASP A 65 -13.91 -16.05 -33.98
N GLU A 66 -13.90 -15.15 -34.98
CA GLU A 66 -13.34 -13.80 -34.89
C GLU A 66 -13.90 -12.99 -33.71
N LYS A 67 -15.17 -13.19 -33.36
CA LYS A 67 -15.79 -12.43 -32.26
C LYS A 67 -15.17 -12.83 -30.92
N LYS A 68 -15.11 -14.14 -30.65
CA LYS A 68 -14.52 -14.70 -29.42
C LYS A 68 -13.02 -14.47 -29.34
N LEU A 69 -12.33 -14.49 -30.49
CA LEU A 69 -10.91 -14.10 -30.58
C LEU A 69 -10.70 -12.64 -30.16
N SER A 70 -11.54 -11.72 -30.64
CA SER A 70 -11.44 -10.30 -30.26
C SER A 70 -11.75 -10.09 -28.77
N GLU A 71 -12.69 -10.85 -28.23
CA GLU A 71 -13.10 -10.75 -26.83
C GLU A 71 -12.03 -11.31 -25.89
N GLY A 72 -11.48 -12.48 -26.18
CA GLY A 72 -10.36 -13.06 -25.42
C GLY A 72 -9.13 -12.14 -25.41
N LYS A 73 -8.80 -11.51 -26.55
CA LYS A 73 -7.73 -10.50 -26.62
C LYS A 73 -8.00 -9.29 -25.72
N LYS A 74 -9.24 -8.80 -25.67
CA LYS A 74 -9.62 -7.69 -24.78
C LYS A 74 -9.43 -8.09 -23.32
N TYR A 75 -9.95 -9.24 -22.88
CA TYR A 75 -9.79 -9.68 -21.50
C TYR A 75 -8.33 -9.91 -21.10
N MET A 76 -7.50 -10.47 -22.00
CA MET A 76 -6.05 -10.59 -21.76
C MET A 76 -5.39 -9.22 -21.62
N LEU A 77 -5.73 -8.25 -22.47
CA LEU A 77 -5.17 -6.90 -22.39
C LEU A 77 -5.55 -6.22 -21.08
N TRP A 78 -6.81 -6.31 -20.68
CA TRP A 78 -7.28 -5.76 -19.39
C TRP A 78 -6.59 -6.42 -18.20
N GLY A 79 -6.38 -7.74 -18.24
CA GLY A 79 -5.63 -8.46 -17.21
C GLY A 79 -4.16 -8.04 -17.12
N ILE A 80 -3.48 -7.93 -18.27
CA ILE A 80 -2.08 -7.48 -18.35
C ILE A 80 -1.92 -6.03 -17.89
N VAL A 81 -2.83 -5.14 -18.29
CA VAL A 81 -2.77 -3.73 -17.87
C VAL A 81 -2.97 -3.63 -16.37
N GLY A 82 -3.90 -4.40 -15.79
CA GLY A 82 -4.10 -4.45 -14.34
C GLY A 82 -2.87 -4.93 -13.58
N LEU A 83 -2.26 -6.04 -14.01
CA LEU A 83 -1.02 -6.56 -13.43
C LEU A 83 0.15 -5.59 -13.60
N PHE A 84 0.29 -5.00 -14.78
CA PHE A 84 1.36 -4.06 -15.08
C PHE A 84 1.31 -2.83 -14.19
N VAL A 85 0.13 -2.21 -14.01
CA VAL A 85 -0.03 -1.03 -13.14
C VAL A 85 0.30 -1.36 -11.69
N MET A 86 -0.11 -2.53 -11.18
CA MET A 86 0.20 -2.96 -9.82
C MET A 86 1.71 -3.10 -9.59
N VAL A 87 2.42 -3.76 -10.50
CA VAL A 87 3.87 -3.94 -10.42
C VAL A 87 4.61 -2.62 -10.64
N ALA A 88 4.16 -1.80 -11.60
CA ALA A 88 4.78 -0.53 -11.93
C ALA A 88 4.69 0.46 -10.76
N MET A 89 3.55 0.54 -10.07
CA MET A 89 3.39 1.39 -8.90
C MET A 89 4.44 1.06 -7.83
N TRP A 90 4.60 -0.23 -7.52
CA TRP A 90 5.57 -0.67 -6.52
C TRP A 90 7.02 -0.44 -6.97
N GLY A 91 7.35 -0.72 -8.23
CA GLY A 91 8.68 -0.46 -8.78
C GLY A 91 9.08 1.01 -8.74
N ILE A 92 8.14 1.92 -8.99
CA ILE A 92 8.39 3.37 -8.92
C ILE A 92 8.61 3.80 -7.47
N VAL A 93 7.78 3.35 -6.52
CA VAL A 93 7.93 3.66 -5.09
C VAL A 93 9.31 3.20 -4.60
N MET A 94 9.71 1.97 -4.93
CA MET A 94 11.02 1.42 -4.55
C MET A 94 12.18 2.23 -5.15
N LEU A 95 12.05 2.67 -6.41
CA LEU A 95 13.06 3.51 -7.05
C LEU A 95 13.21 4.85 -6.36
N ILE A 96 12.10 5.51 -6.00
CA ILE A 96 12.11 6.80 -5.31
C ILE A 96 12.77 6.63 -3.93
N VAL A 97 12.32 5.66 -3.15
CA VAL A 97 12.87 5.34 -1.82
C VAL A 97 14.38 5.13 -1.88
N ASN A 98 14.85 4.30 -2.82
CA ASN A 98 16.26 3.97 -2.95
C ASN A 98 17.09 5.17 -3.47
N THR A 99 16.49 5.99 -4.34
CA THR A 99 17.16 7.19 -4.89
C THR A 99 17.32 8.28 -3.85
N PHE A 100 16.33 8.48 -3.00
CA PHE A 100 16.36 9.49 -1.93
C PHE A 100 16.88 8.94 -0.59
N ASN A 101 17.30 7.67 -0.55
CA ASN A 101 17.82 6.98 0.64
C ASN A 101 16.92 7.17 1.88
N LEU A 102 15.62 6.96 1.71
CA LEU A 102 14.61 7.13 2.76
C LEU A 102 14.58 5.96 3.76
N GLY A 103 15.73 5.35 4.05
CA GLY A 103 15.90 4.16 4.90
C GLY A 103 15.51 4.44 6.35
N GLY A 104 14.28 4.06 6.73
CA GLY A 104 13.76 4.20 8.09
C GLY A 104 12.24 4.20 8.19
N GLY A 105 11.53 4.38 7.07
CA GLY A 105 10.08 4.20 7.00
C GLY A 105 9.70 2.73 6.82
N GLN A 106 8.51 2.35 7.28
CA GLN A 106 7.88 1.09 6.96
C GLN A 106 7.60 1.03 5.44
N ILE A 107 8.47 0.39 4.66
CA ILE A 107 8.32 0.33 3.19
C ILE A 107 7.79 -1.05 2.83
N PRO A 108 6.55 -1.17 2.32
CA PRO A 108 6.06 -2.42 1.78
C PRO A 108 6.97 -2.88 0.65
N ILE A 109 7.50 -4.11 0.70
CA ILE A 109 8.40 -4.68 -0.31
C ILE A 109 7.69 -5.38 -1.46
N GLY A 110 6.37 -5.22 -1.52
CA GLY A 110 5.57 -5.74 -2.60
C GLY A 110 4.09 -5.63 -2.27
N PRO A 111 3.23 -5.98 -3.23
CA PRO A 111 1.80 -5.96 -3.01
C PRO A 111 1.38 -7.01 -1.97
N GLY A 112 0.87 -6.55 -0.82
CA GLY A 112 0.31 -7.40 0.23
C GLY A 112 1.32 -7.92 1.26
N GLU A 113 2.58 -7.47 1.20
CA GLU A 113 3.61 -7.85 2.17
C GLU A 113 3.93 -6.70 3.13
N GLY A 114 4.02 -7.05 4.42
CA GLY A 114 4.23 -6.10 5.50
C GLY A 114 5.57 -5.37 5.34
N PRO A 115 5.66 -4.14 5.86
CA PRO A 115 6.89 -3.36 5.78
C PRO A 115 8.04 -4.05 6.52
N ILE A 116 9.21 -4.11 5.89
CA ILE A 116 10.45 -4.55 6.54
C ILE A 116 11.03 -3.41 7.38
N ASN A 117 11.31 -3.69 8.65
CA ASN A 117 12.18 -2.83 9.47
C ASN A 117 13.63 -3.18 9.08
N LEU A 118 14.28 -2.30 8.31
CA LEU A 118 15.72 -2.37 8.04
C LEU A 118 16.51 -1.84 9.25
#